data_AF-I8U4X8-F1
#
_entry.id   AF-I8U4X8-F1
#
_cell.length_a   1.000
_cell.length_b   1.000
_cell.length_c   1.000
_cell.angle_alpha   90.00
_cell.angle_beta   90.00
_cell.angle_gamma   90.00
#
_symmetry.space_group_name_H-M   'P 1'
#
loop_
_entity.id
_entity.type
_entity.pdbx_description
1 polymer ?
#
loop_
_entity_poly.entity_id
_entity_poly.type
_entity_poly.pdbx_seq_one_letter_code
_entity_poly.pdbx_strand_id
1 'polypeptide(L)'
;MLSLLSLLLATSQPSLEHLSQSERSLLQAALAAQQAHSVLSVQYEACQSQRDYRQAGLPDLQLLRSAIEAKLQLPYQDFLFASQQAGDWQRLQPRDPLEAGNCDEFIRFRENLDYYELQLFALEIAEPMARSLTENRSEADDTKQLQLLRGYLQRSSSVAVAKVFDRSQLNAIEQANFLHPDYQSRYIFRLEQGWRSVMPVYMGMHSQFNEQDIAKQASEWLIFLDTQKQFIAARPLAEVSALLAELGPAEWSFDLNGNLIRK
;
A
#
# COMPACT_ATOMS: atom_id res chain seq x y z
N MET A 1 40.32 -12.45 25.20
CA MET A 1 39.98 -12.92 23.84
C MET A 1 38.64 -13.62 23.93
N LEU A 2 37.76 -13.43 22.92
CA LEU A 2 36.33 -13.79 22.85
C LEU A 2 35.40 -12.83 23.63
N SER A 3 34.45 -12.09 23.06
CA SER A 3 33.94 -12.05 21.69
C SER A 3 33.48 -10.62 21.35
N LEU A 4 34.32 -9.90 20.60
CA LEU A 4 33.92 -8.79 19.74
C LEU A 4 33.29 -9.43 18.48
N LEU A 5 32.04 -9.84 18.57
CA LEU A 5 31.27 -10.43 17.46
C LEU A 5 29.77 -10.17 17.63
N SER A 6 29.42 -8.95 18.02
CA SER A 6 28.09 -8.37 17.75
C SER A 6 28.21 -7.40 16.57
N LEU A 7 28.94 -7.82 15.53
CA LEU A 7 28.97 -7.14 14.25
C LEU A 7 27.59 -7.30 13.59
N LEU A 8 26.93 -6.16 13.40
CA LEU A 8 26.28 -5.80 12.13
C LEU A 8 25.32 -6.83 11.54
N LEU A 9 24.17 -6.99 12.20
CA LEU A 9 22.90 -7.16 11.49
C LEU A 9 22.04 -5.94 11.81
N ALA A 10 22.51 -4.76 11.40
CA ALA A 10 21.60 -3.70 11.05
C ALA A 10 20.85 -4.17 9.80
N THR A 11 19.86 -5.03 9.98
CA THR A 11 18.89 -5.34 8.95
C THR A 11 18.14 -4.04 8.71
N SER A 12 18.60 -3.26 7.73
CA SER A 12 17.91 -2.06 7.26
C SER A 12 16.45 -2.46 7.01
N GLN A 13 15.54 -1.85 7.77
CA GLN A 13 14.12 -2.15 7.66
C GLN A 13 13.64 -1.90 6.23
N PRO A 14 12.72 -2.73 5.71
CA PRO A 14 12.13 -2.44 4.41
C PRO A 14 11.32 -1.15 4.51
N SER A 15 11.71 -0.15 3.71
CA SER A 15 10.98 1.11 3.62
C SER A 15 9.57 0.87 3.08
N LEU A 16 8.59 1.50 3.72
CA LEU A 16 7.19 1.48 3.30
C LEU A 16 6.82 2.68 2.43
N GLU A 17 7.75 3.60 2.18
CA GLU A 17 7.49 4.85 1.47
C GLU A 17 7.01 4.64 0.02
N HIS A 18 7.43 3.55 -0.61
CA HIS A 18 7.12 3.22 -2.01
C HIS A 18 5.80 2.46 -2.18
N LEU A 19 5.16 2.04 -1.07
CA LEU A 19 3.96 1.23 -1.15
C LEU A 19 2.76 2.05 -1.60
N SER A 20 2.01 1.46 -2.54
CA SER A 20 0.69 1.97 -2.91
C SER A 20 -0.29 1.92 -1.73
N GLN A 21 -1.43 2.60 -1.85
CA GLN A 21 -2.47 2.51 -0.84
C GLN A 21 -3.00 1.07 -0.68
N SER A 22 -3.16 0.33 -1.78
CA SER A 22 -3.62 -1.07 -1.74
C SER A 22 -2.59 -1.98 -1.06
N GLU A 23 -1.30 -1.80 -1.35
CA GLU A 23 -0.20 -2.53 -0.69
C GLU A 23 -0.10 -2.19 0.81
N ARG A 24 -0.38 -0.94 1.20
CA ARG A 24 -0.46 -0.55 2.62
C ARG A 24 -1.64 -1.21 3.31
N SER A 25 -2.81 -1.20 2.70
CA SER A 25 -4.01 -1.87 3.24
C SER A 25 -3.83 -3.38 3.35
N LEU A 26 -3.17 -4.00 2.37
CA LEU A 26 -2.77 -5.40 2.43
C LEU A 26 -1.88 -5.69 3.66
N LEU A 27 -0.86 -4.85 3.87
CA LEU A 27 0.05 -5.00 5.00
C LEU A 27 -0.67 -4.78 6.34
N GLN A 28 -1.60 -3.83 6.41
CA GLN A 28 -2.43 -3.60 7.59
C GLN A 28 -3.29 -4.83 7.92
N ALA A 29 -3.92 -5.45 6.92
CA ALA A 29 -4.72 -6.66 7.10
C ALA A 29 -3.86 -7.83 7.62
N ALA A 30 -2.66 -8.01 7.06
CA ALA A 30 -1.72 -9.04 7.54
C ALA A 30 -1.29 -8.81 9.00
N LEU A 31 -0.94 -7.57 9.37
CA LEU A 31 -0.59 -7.21 10.75
C LEU A 31 -1.76 -7.44 11.72
N ALA A 32 -2.95 -7.03 11.32
CA ALA A 32 -4.16 -7.17 12.12
C ALA A 32 -4.55 -8.65 12.32
N ALA A 33 -4.51 -9.47 11.26
CA ALA A 33 -4.75 -10.91 11.36
C ALA A 33 -3.72 -11.61 12.25
N GLN A 34 -2.43 -11.23 12.14
CA GLN A 34 -1.38 -11.76 13.00
C GLN A 34 -1.61 -11.42 14.48
N GLN A 35 -1.96 -10.17 14.76
CA GLN A 35 -2.23 -9.73 16.12
C GLN A 35 -3.44 -10.48 16.70
N ALA A 36 -4.53 -10.58 15.94
CA ALA A 36 -5.73 -11.28 16.35
C ALA A 36 -5.46 -12.77 16.61
N HIS A 37 -4.72 -13.44 15.74
CA HIS A 37 -4.33 -14.84 15.93
C HIS A 37 -3.51 -15.04 17.22
N SER A 38 -2.56 -14.13 17.49
CA SER A 38 -1.74 -14.16 18.70
C SER A 38 -2.59 -14.02 19.97
N VAL A 39 -3.55 -13.10 19.97
CA VAL A 39 -4.48 -12.86 21.08
C VAL A 39 -5.42 -14.05 21.30
N LEU A 40 -5.99 -14.59 20.22
CA LEU A 40 -6.84 -15.77 20.26
C LEU A 40 -6.09 -16.99 20.79
N SER A 41 -4.83 -17.18 20.39
CA SER A 41 -4.00 -18.28 20.85
C SER A 41 -3.80 -18.23 22.37
N VAL A 42 -3.45 -17.06 22.91
CA VAL A 42 -3.27 -16.85 24.36
C VAL A 42 -4.55 -17.16 25.13
N GLN A 43 -5.68 -16.61 24.70
CA GLN A 43 -6.95 -16.83 25.41
C GLN A 43 -7.46 -18.27 25.27
N TYR A 44 -7.32 -18.88 24.08
CA TYR A 44 -7.72 -20.26 23.85
C TYR A 44 -6.91 -21.24 24.70
N GLU A 45 -5.58 -21.09 24.77
CA GLU A 45 -4.72 -21.92 25.61
C GLU A 45 -5.13 -21.88 27.09
N ALA A 46 -5.52 -20.71 27.59
CA ALA A 46 -5.99 -20.54 28.96
C ALA A 46 -7.38 -21.15 29.20
N CYS A 47 -8.27 -21.11 28.21
CA CYS A 47 -9.71 -21.34 28.40
C CYS A 47 -10.28 -22.59 27.70
N GLN A 48 -9.47 -23.34 26.95
CA GLN A 48 -9.87 -24.53 26.18
C GLN A 48 -10.50 -25.68 27.01
N SER A 49 -10.50 -25.63 28.34
CA SER A 49 -11.23 -26.59 29.17
C SER A 49 -12.75 -26.34 29.14
N GLN A 50 -13.17 -25.11 28.89
CA GLN A 50 -14.57 -24.72 28.80
C GLN A 50 -15.20 -25.19 27.47
N ARG A 51 -16.53 -25.40 27.47
CA ARG A 51 -17.25 -25.91 26.30
C ARG A 51 -17.22 -24.93 25.13
N ASP A 52 -17.51 -23.67 25.39
CA ASP A 52 -17.74 -22.66 24.34
C ASP A 52 -16.46 -22.39 23.55
N TYR A 53 -15.32 -22.29 24.23
CA TYR A 53 -14.00 -22.16 23.59
C TYR A 53 -13.65 -23.38 22.72
N ARG A 54 -13.91 -24.61 23.18
CA ARG A 54 -13.68 -25.82 22.36
C ARG A 54 -14.56 -25.88 21.12
N GLN A 55 -15.77 -25.35 21.20
CA GLN A 55 -16.69 -25.30 20.06
C GLN A 55 -16.29 -24.24 19.05
N ALA A 56 -15.82 -23.07 19.51
CA ALA A 56 -15.30 -22.03 18.64
C ALA A 56 -13.96 -22.42 17.99
N GLY A 57 -13.09 -23.10 18.73
CA GLY A 57 -11.78 -23.52 18.26
C GLY A 57 -10.76 -22.39 18.16
N LEU A 58 -9.53 -22.74 17.78
CA LEU A 58 -8.47 -21.79 17.44
C LEU A 58 -8.26 -21.82 15.92
N PRO A 59 -8.19 -20.66 15.24
CA PRO A 59 -7.90 -20.64 13.81
C PRO A 59 -6.52 -21.22 13.46
N ASP A 60 -6.44 -21.85 12.29
CA ASP A 60 -5.21 -22.48 11.81
C ASP A 60 -4.14 -21.44 11.45
N LEU A 61 -3.02 -21.47 12.17
CA LEU A 61 -1.86 -20.62 11.91
C LEU A 61 -1.24 -20.89 10.54
N GLN A 62 -1.29 -22.11 10.02
CA GLN A 62 -0.70 -22.44 8.71
C GLN A 62 -1.43 -21.74 7.57
N LEU A 63 -2.74 -21.56 7.69
CA LEU A 63 -3.52 -20.81 6.71
C LEU A 63 -3.09 -19.34 6.67
N LEU A 64 -3.03 -18.69 7.85
CA LEU A 64 -2.54 -17.31 7.96
C LEU A 64 -1.12 -17.17 7.42
N ARG A 65 -0.22 -18.08 7.82
CA ARG A 65 1.17 -18.09 7.37
C ARG A 65 1.27 -18.14 5.85
N SER A 66 0.54 -19.08 5.24
CA SER A 66 0.55 -19.28 3.79
C SER A 66 0.01 -18.05 3.06
N ALA A 67 -1.05 -17.43 3.59
CA ALA A 67 -1.60 -16.19 3.04
C ALA A 67 -0.60 -15.03 3.11
N ILE A 68 0.08 -14.85 4.25
CA ILE A 68 1.11 -13.81 4.42
C ILE A 68 2.26 -14.03 3.44
N GLU A 69 2.81 -15.24 3.38
CA GLU A 69 3.95 -15.55 2.50
C GLU A 69 3.58 -15.34 1.01
N ALA A 70 2.37 -15.77 0.61
CA ALA A 70 1.90 -15.62 -0.77
C ALA A 70 1.61 -14.17 -1.16
N LYS A 71 1.00 -13.38 -0.27
CA LYS A 71 0.52 -12.03 -0.58
C LYS A 71 1.60 -10.97 -0.40
N LEU A 72 2.43 -11.08 0.63
CA LEU A 72 3.51 -10.12 0.89
C LEU A 72 4.81 -10.47 0.16
N GLN A 73 4.90 -11.68 -0.41
CA GLN A 73 6.14 -12.22 -1.00
C GLN A 73 7.33 -12.10 -0.02
N LEU A 74 7.06 -12.40 1.25
CA LEU A 74 7.97 -12.25 2.37
C LEU A 74 7.90 -13.50 3.24
N PRO A 75 9.03 -14.14 3.61
CA PRO A 75 9.01 -15.25 4.54
C PRO A 75 8.31 -14.86 5.85
N TYR A 76 7.49 -15.75 6.41
CA TYR A 76 6.69 -15.43 7.59
C TYR A 76 7.55 -15.02 8.81
N GLN A 77 8.75 -15.57 8.95
CA GLN A 77 9.69 -15.17 10.01
C GLN A 77 10.19 -13.74 9.84
N ASP A 78 10.47 -13.33 8.60
CA ASP A 78 10.89 -11.96 8.31
C ASP A 78 9.74 -10.97 8.54
N PHE A 79 8.50 -11.36 8.22
CA PHE A 79 7.30 -10.61 8.56
C PHE A 79 7.15 -10.41 10.07
N LEU A 80 7.25 -11.49 10.86
CA LEU A 80 7.16 -11.41 12.32
C LEU A 80 8.23 -10.48 12.88
N PHE A 81 9.47 -10.65 12.43
CA PHE A 81 10.58 -9.80 12.86
C PHE A 81 10.33 -8.33 12.51
N ALA A 82 9.89 -8.02 11.30
CA ALA A 82 9.58 -6.64 10.88
C ALA A 82 8.41 -6.03 11.66
N SER A 83 7.35 -6.82 11.95
CA SER A 83 6.16 -6.37 12.67
C SER A 83 6.41 -5.95 14.13
N GLN A 84 7.47 -6.48 14.75
CA GLN A 84 7.82 -6.25 16.15
C GLN A 84 8.77 -5.06 16.36
N GLN A 85 9.38 -4.55 15.29
CA GLN A 85 10.34 -3.46 15.40
C GLN A 85 9.67 -2.08 15.31
N ALA A 86 10.24 -1.11 16.04
CA ALA A 86 9.84 0.29 15.96
C ALA A 86 10.15 0.85 14.56
N GLY A 87 9.22 1.61 13.97
CA GLY A 87 9.40 2.21 12.64
C GLY A 87 8.08 2.39 11.88
N ASP A 88 8.16 2.44 10.55
CA ASP A 88 6.99 2.66 9.68
C ASP A 88 5.93 1.55 9.80
N TRP A 89 6.35 0.32 10.12
CA TRP A 89 5.46 -0.82 10.34
C TRP A 89 4.55 -0.63 11.54
N GLN A 90 5.06 0.00 12.61
CA GLN A 90 4.27 0.29 13.81
C GLN A 90 3.16 1.30 13.52
N ARG A 91 3.37 2.24 12.57
CA ARG A 91 2.34 3.20 12.15
C ARG A 91 1.18 2.54 11.39
N LEU A 92 1.38 1.34 10.87
CA LEU A 92 0.35 0.54 10.19
C LEU A 92 -0.34 -0.45 11.13
N GLN A 93 0.12 -0.60 12.38
CA GLN A 93 -0.60 -1.44 13.33
C GLN A 93 -1.99 -0.86 13.66
N PRO A 94 -2.98 -1.71 13.98
CA PRO A 94 -4.27 -1.26 14.49
C PRO A 94 -4.09 -0.30 15.66
N ARG A 95 -4.84 0.81 15.67
CA ARG A 95 -4.72 1.84 16.72
C ARG A 95 -5.19 1.35 18.09
N ASP A 96 -6.16 0.45 18.10
CA ASP A 96 -6.69 -0.18 19.29
C ASP A 96 -6.16 -1.62 19.33
N PRO A 97 -5.14 -1.91 20.15
CA PRO A 97 -4.59 -3.25 20.22
C PRO A 97 -5.63 -4.20 20.80
N LEU A 98 -5.82 -5.34 20.14
CA LEU A 98 -6.67 -6.40 20.66
C LEU A 98 -6.08 -6.95 21.97
N GLU A 99 -6.94 -7.25 22.93
CA GLU A 99 -6.57 -7.78 24.23
C GLU A 99 -7.15 -9.18 24.43
N ALA A 100 -6.37 -10.06 25.05
CA ALA A 100 -6.86 -11.35 25.50
C ALA A 100 -7.75 -11.14 26.74
N GLY A 101 -8.99 -11.64 26.67
CA GLY A 101 -9.87 -11.67 27.83
C GLY A 101 -9.53 -12.80 28.79
N ASN A 102 -10.16 -12.81 29.95
CA ASN A 102 -10.18 -13.98 30.83
C ASN A 102 -11.19 -15.03 30.30
N CYS A 103 -11.34 -16.15 31.02
CA CYS A 103 -12.22 -17.25 30.60
C CYS A 103 -13.70 -17.02 30.86
N ASP A 104 -14.08 -15.93 31.52
CA ASP A 104 -15.48 -15.49 31.65
C ASP A 104 -15.89 -14.55 30.50
N GLU A 105 -14.92 -14.11 29.67
CA GLU A 105 -15.10 -13.18 28.56
C GLU A 105 -15.15 -13.88 27.19
N PHE A 106 -16.01 -14.88 27.03
CA PHE A 106 -16.17 -15.60 25.75
C PHE A 106 -16.67 -14.69 24.61
N ILE A 107 -17.46 -13.65 24.92
CA ILE A 107 -17.91 -12.68 23.91
C ILE A 107 -16.70 -11.98 23.27
N ARG A 108 -15.72 -11.55 24.07
CA ARG A 108 -14.49 -10.92 23.57
C ARG A 108 -13.69 -11.89 22.68
N PHE A 109 -13.63 -13.17 23.06
CA PHE A 109 -12.99 -14.20 22.24
C PHE A 109 -13.65 -14.30 20.86
N ARG A 110 -14.99 -14.31 20.82
CA ARG A 110 -15.75 -14.32 19.56
C ARG A 110 -15.54 -13.06 18.72
N GLU A 111 -15.52 -11.88 19.34
CA GLU A 111 -15.26 -10.62 18.62
C GLU A 111 -13.85 -10.60 18.01
N ASN A 112 -12.85 -11.10 18.75
CA ASN A 112 -11.49 -11.26 18.24
C ASN A 112 -11.42 -12.29 17.09
N LEU A 113 -12.24 -13.35 17.15
CA LEU A 113 -12.36 -14.36 16.10
C LEU A 113 -12.98 -13.78 14.84
N ASP A 114 -14.11 -13.09 14.95
CA ASP A 114 -14.79 -12.41 13.83
C ASP A 114 -13.86 -11.37 13.19
N TYR A 115 -13.10 -10.63 14.00
CA TYR A 115 -12.09 -9.70 13.50
C TYR A 115 -10.96 -10.42 12.75
N TYR A 116 -10.43 -11.52 13.30
CA TYR A 116 -9.42 -12.33 12.61
C TYR A 116 -9.91 -12.81 11.24
N GLU A 117 -11.13 -13.37 11.18
CA GLU A 117 -11.71 -13.88 9.94
C GLU A 117 -11.89 -12.78 8.89
N LEU A 118 -12.32 -11.59 9.31
CA LEU A 118 -12.44 -10.45 8.41
C LEU A 118 -11.07 -10.02 7.84
N GLN A 119 -10.03 -9.96 8.67
CA GLN A 119 -8.69 -9.55 8.21
C GLN A 119 -8.03 -10.62 7.34
N LEU A 120 -8.20 -11.90 7.68
CA LEU A 120 -7.74 -13.00 6.84
C LEU A 120 -8.44 -12.98 5.49
N PHE A 121 -9.76 -12.80 5.46
CA PHE A 121 -10.51 -12.69 4.21
C PHE A 121 -10.03 -11.51 3.36
N ALA A 122 -9.83 -10.33 3.97
CA ALA A 122 -9.28 -9.16 3.28
C ALA A 122 -7.88 -9.45 2.67
N LEU A 123 -7.03 -10.16 3.41
CA LEU A 123 -5.71 -10.61 2.95
C LEU A 123 -5.83 -11.59 1.77
N GLU A 124 -6.75 -12.55 1.84
CA GLU A 124 -6.94 -13.58 0.82
C GLU A 124 -7.44 -13.02 -0.52
N ILE A 125 -8.36 -12.04 -0.50
CA ILE A 125 -8.94 -11.45 -1.71
C ILE A 125 -8.06 -10.36 -2.34
N ALA A 126 -7.10 -9.81 -1.60
CA ALA A 126 -6.23 -8.75 -2.10
C ALA A 126 -5.25 -9.26 -3.17
N GLU A 127 -4.84 -8.37 -4.08
CA GLU A 127 -3.74 -8.67 -5.00
C GLU A 127 -2.42 -8.83 -4.23
N PRO A 128 -1.54 -9.76 -4.60
CA PRO A 128 -0.20 -9.83 -4.02
C PRO A 128 0.57 -8.52 -4.26
N MET A 129 1.53 -8.23 -3.37
CA MET A 129 2.45 -7.10 -3.56
C MET A 129 3.14 -7.21 -4.91
N ALA A 130 3.34 -6.07 -5.60
CA ALA A 130 3.98 -6.07 -6.92
C ALA A 130 5.45 -6.51 -6.84
N ARG A 131 6.11 -6.24 -5.70
CA ARG A 131 7.47 -6.64 -5.37
C ARG A 131 7.65 -6.91 -3.89
N SER A 132 8.56 -7.81 -3.56
CA SER A 132 8.91 -8.13 -2.18
C SER A 132 9.41 -6.91 -1.41
N LEU A 133 9.07 -6.86 -0.11
CA LEU A 133 9.50 -5.80 0.79
C LEU A 133 11.01 -5.84 1.06
N THR A 134 11.64 -7.02 0.99
CA THR A 134 13.08 -7.19 1.28
C THR A 134 14.02 -6.61 0.23
N GLU A 135 13.50 -6.26 -0.95
CA GLU A 135 14.27 -5.63 -2.03
C GLU A 135 14.57 -4.13 -1.74
N ASN A 136 13.88 -3.52 -0.77
CA ASN A 136 13.97 -2.10 -0.44
C ASN A 136 14.93 -1.78 0.73
N ARG A 137 16.02 -2.55 0.88
CA ARG A 137 17.02 -2.31 1.93
C ARG A 137 17.79 -1.02 1.63
N SER A 138 17.75 -0.06 2.56
CA SER A 138 18.29 1.29 2.36
C SER A 138 19.82 1.29 2.17
N GLU A 139 20.30 1.81 1.05
CA GLU A 139 21.69 2.26 0.89
C GLU A 139 21.83 3.76 1.16
N ALA A 140 23.06 4.25 1.33
CA ALA A 140 23.42 5.52 1.95
C ALA A 140 22.83 6.83 1.34
N ASP A 141 22.88 7.89 2.16
CA ASP A 141 22.06 9.11 2.20
C ASP A 141 21.91 9.95 0.90
N ASP A 142 22.91 10.02 0.02
CA ASP A 142 22.89 11.01 -1.08
C ASP A 142 22.07 10.58 -2.32
N THR A 143 21.68 9.31 -2.42
CA THR A 143 20.85 8.78 -3.52
C THR A 143 19.38 8.53 -3.15
N LYS A 144 18.97 8.88 -1.93
CA LYS A 144 17.65 8.53 -1.38
C LYS A 144 16.47 8.98 -2.24
N GLN A 145 16.49 10.21 -2.75
CA GLN A 145 15.37 10.71 -3.57
C GLN A 145 15.25 9.97 -4.90
N LEU A 146 16.37 9.74 -5.60
CA LEU A 146 16.34 9.01 -6.87
C LEU A 146 15.98 7.52 -6.66
N GLN A 147 16.44 6.91 -5.57
CA GLN A 147 16.05 5.54 -5.19
C GLN A 147 14.55 5.46 -4.86
N LEU A 148 14.02 6.43 -4.10
CA LEU A 148 12.58 6.54 -3.79
C LEU A 148 11.74 6.60 -5.06
N LEU A 149 12.15 7.47 -5.97
CA LEU A 149 11.55 7.68 -7.28
C LEU A 149 11.60 6.43 -8.17
N ARG A 150 12.73 5.73 -8.22
CA ARG A 150 12.84 4.42 -8.90
C ARG A 150 11.96 3.36 -8.25
N GLY A 151 11.82 3.38 -6.92
CA GLY A 151 10.93 2.49 -6.18
C GLY A 151 9.47 2.64 -6.62
N TYR A 152 8.99 3.88 -6.78
CA TYR A 152 7.67 4.13 -7.36
C TYR A 152 7.56 3.57 -8.77
N LEU A 153 8.55 3.88 -9.63
CA LEU A 153 8.57 3.42 -11.01
C LEU A 153 8.55 1.89 -11.12
N GLN A 154 9.24 1.18 -10.24
CA GLN A 154 9.32 -0.29 -10.25
C GLN A 154 8.02 -0.96 -9.81
N ARG A 155 7.23 -0.32 -8.95
CA ARG A 155 5.93 -0.82 -8.45
C ARG A 155 4.74 -0.40 -9.31
N SER A 156 4.91 0.59 -10.18
CA SER A 156 3.83 1.02 -11.06
C SER A 156 3.41 -0.05 -12.08
N SER A 157 2.12 -0.30 -12.25
CA SER A 157 1.60 -0.91 -13.48
C SER A 157 1.44 0.12 -14.60
N SER A 158 1.36 1.39 -14.20
CA SER A 158 1.11 2.50 -15.11
C SER A 158 1.80 3.77 -14.68
N VAL A 159 2.31 4.51 -15.66
CA VAL A 159 2.94 5.81 -15.45
C VAL A 159 2.39 6.79 -16.47
N ALA A 160 2.05 7.99 -16.05
CA ALA A 160 1.56 9.02 -16.97
C ALA A 160 2.02 10.42 -16.60
N VAL A 161 2.30 11.23 -17.62
CA VAL A 161 2.38 12.67 -17.50
C VAL A 161 0.97 13.22 -17.52
N ALA A 162 0.66 14.07 -16.56
CA ALA A 162 -0.65 14.68 -16.43
C ALA A 162 -0.55 16.16 -16.06
N LYS A 163 -1.57 16.90 -16.43
CA LYS A 163 -1.79 18.27 -15.99
C LYS A 163 -2.89 18.32 -14.94
N VAL A 164 -2.79 19.22 -13.98
CA VAL A 164 -3.79 19.40 -12.92
C VAL A 164 -4.79 20.47 -13.35
N PHE A 165 -6.08 20.17 -13.25
CA PHE A 165 -7.17 21.10 -13.54
C PHE A 165 -8.20 21.14 -12.41
N ASP A 166 -8.92 22.25 -12.30
CA ASP A 166 -10.11 22.34 -11.47
C ASP A 166 -11.25 21.57 -12.16
N ARG A 167 -11.94 20.70 -11.43
CA ARG A 167 -13.07 19.90 -11.94
C ARG A 167 -14.17 20.76 -12.55
N SER A 168 -14.35 22.00 -12.09
CA SER A 168 -15.34 22.94 -12.66
C SER A 168 -15.03 23.33 -14.11
N GLN A 169 -13.81 23.10 -14.59
CA GLN A 169 -13.43 23.33 -15.99
C GLN A 169 -13.86 22.18 -16.91
N LEU A 170 -14.28 21.04 -16.36
CA LEU A 170 -14.84 19.94 -17.14
C LEU A 170 -16.30 20.21 -17.49
N ASN A 171 -16.69 19.85 -18.71
CA ASN A 171 -18.09 19.84 -19.12
C ASN A 171 -18.86 18.66 -18.50
N ALA A 172 -20.20 18.68 -18.63
CA ALA A 172 -21.06 17.67 -18.00
C ALA A 172 -20.79 16.23 -18.51
N ILE A 173 -20.39 16.07 -19.78
CA ILE A 173 -20.06 14.77 -20.37
C ILE A 173 -18.73 14.25 -19.80
N GLU A 174 -17.74 15.12 -19.69
CA GLU A 174 -16.44 14.82 -19.07
C GLU A 174 -16.60 14.50 -17.57
N GLN A 175 -17.46 15.21 -16.84
CA GLN A 175 -17.74 14.89 -15.45
C GLN A 175 -18.48 13.55 -15.30
N ALA A 176 -19.49 13.30 -16.14
CA ALA A 176 -20.29 12.06 -16.09
C ALA A 176 -19.47 10.80 -16.43
N ASN A 177 -18.47 10.93 -17.30
CA ASN A 177 -17.61 9.82 -17.69
C ASN A 177 -16.51 9.48 -16.67
N PHE A 178 -16.23 10.36 -15.67
CA PHE A 178 -14.97 10.28 -14.92
C PHE A 178 -15.03 10.60 -13.41
N LEU A 179 -16.22 10.67 -12.81
CA LEU A 179 -16.34 10.74 -11.36
C LEU A 179 -16.58 9.35 -10.78
N HIS A 180 -15.49 8.60 -10.54
CA HIS A 180 -15.57 7.49 -9.57
C HIS A 180 -16.18 8.08 -8.28
N PRO A 181 -17.17 7.45 -7.65
CA PRO A 181 -17.84 7.99 -6.46
C PRO A 181 -16.85 8.40 -5.35
N ASP A 182 -15.69 7.75 -5.32
CA ASP A 182 -14.63 7.99 -4.34
C ASP A 182 -13.76 9.22 -4.63
N TYR A 183 -13.86 9.83 -5.82
CA TYR A 183 -13.09 11.01 -6.22
C TYR A 183 -13.80 12.30 -5.80
N GLN A 184 -13.62 12.65 -4.52
CA GLN A 184 -14.24 13.84 -3.92
C GLN A 184 -13.40 15.13 -4.08
N SER A 185 -12.22 15.04 -4.68
CA SER A 185 -11.33 16.19 -4.88
C SER A 185 -11.92 17.24 -5.83
N ARG A 186 -11.68 18.52 -5.51
CA ARG A 186 -11.94 19.65 -6.42
C ARG A 186 -11.09 19.60 -7.68
N TYR A 187 -9.93 18.97 -7.60
CA TYR A 187 -8.93 18.95 -8.65
C TYR A 187 -8.73 17.54 -9.21
N ILE A 188 -8.38 17.49 -10.49
CA ILE A 188 -8.24 16.28 -11.28
C ILE A 188 -6.92 16.32 -12.07
N PHE A 189 -6.38 15.16 -12.34
CA PHE A 189 -5.30 14.97 -13.30
C PHE A 189 -5.88 14.64 -14.67
N ARG A 190 -5.49 15.39 -15.70
CA ARG A 190 -5.74 15.08 -17.11
C ARG A 190 -4.47 14.54 -17.73
N LEU A 191 -4.50 13.31 -18.22
CA LEU A 191 -3.35 12.64 -18.81
C LEU A 191 -3.00 13.23 -20.18
N GLU A 192 -1.71 13.31 -20.47
CA GLU A 192 -1.18 13.75 -21.77
C GLU A 192 -0.39 12.64 -22.46
N GLN A 193 0.43 11.92 -21.68
CA GLN A 193 1.28 10.84 -22.16
C GLN A 193 1.30 9.70 -21.15
N GLY A 194 1.42 8.48 -21.63
CA GLY A 194 1.43 7.28 -20.79
C GLY A 194 2.48 6.25 -21.22
N TRP A 195 2.94 5.47 -20.25
CA TRP A 195 3.79 4.30 -20.42
C TRP A 195 3.12 3.11 -19.73
N ARG A 196 3.38 1.91 -20.27
CA ARG A 196 2.82 0.64 -19.79
C ARG A 196 1.32 0.58 -20.06
N SER A 197 0.55 0.04 -19.12
CA SER A 197 -0.89 -0.12 -19.28
C SER A 197 -1.59 1.23 -19.45
N VAL A 198 -2.54 1.30 -20.38
CA VAL A 198 -3.38 2.48 -20.59
C VAL A 198 -4.20 2.78 -19.34
N MET A 199 -4.33 4.07 -19.01
CA MET A 199 -5.08 4.59 -17.87
C MET A 199 -6.29 5.40 -18.35
N PRO A 200 -7.30 5.60 -17.49
CA PRO A 200 -8.31 6.63 -17.71
C PRO A 200 -7.67 8.01 -17.87
N VAL A 201 -8.20 8.82 -18.79
CA VAL A 201 -7.70 10.16 -19.12
C VAL A 201 -7.80 11.11 -17.93
N TYR A 202 -8.83 10.96 -17.11
CA TYR A 202 -9.07 11.80 -15.95
C TYR A 202 -9.05 10.98 -14.67
N MET A 203 -8.32 11.47 -13.67
CA MET A 203 -8.22 10.83 -12.36
C MET A 203 -8.38 11.86 -11.24
N GLY A 204 -9.17 11.51 -10.22
CA GLY A 204 -9.27 12.31 -9.01
C GLY A 204 -7.97 12.30 -8.21
N MET A 205 -7.68 13.37 -7.49
CA MET A 205 -6.52 13.41 -6.60
C MET A 205 -6.79 12.68 -5.29
N HIS A 206 -5.84 11.87 -4.85
CA HIS A 206 -5.88 11.21 -3.54
C HIS A 206 -5.24 12.05 -2.42
N SER A 207 -4.24 12.90 -2.74
CA SER A 207 -3.72 13.89 -1.80
C SER A 207 -4.53 15.16 -1.94
N GLN A 208 -5.25 15.58 -0.88
CA GLN A 208 -5.87 16.90 -0.84
C GLN A 208 -4.75 17.95 -0.92
N PHE A 209 -4.51 18.53 -2.10
CA PHE A 209 -3.53 19.61 -2.23
C PHE A 209 -4.08 20.88 -1.57
N ASN A 210 -3.18 21.68 -1.02
CA ASN A 210 -3.50 23.04 -0.61
C ASN A 210 -3.67 23.92 -1.88
N GLU A 211 -4.68 24.79 -1.94
CA GLU A 211 -4.94 25.64 -3.11
C GLU A 211 -3.74 26.57 -3.44
N GLN A 212 -2.97 26.94 -2.42
CA GLN A 212 -1.73 27.71 -2.57
C GLN A 212 -0.61 26.92 -3.26
N ASP A 213 -0.62 25.59 -3.12
CA ASP A 213 0.35 24.70 -3.75
C ASP A 213 0.00 24.50 -5.22
N ILE A 214 -1.28 24.40 -5.59
CA ILE A 214 -1.69 24.27 -7.01
C ILE A 214 -1.34 25.51 -7.82
N ALA A 215 -1.44 26.70 -7.24
CA ALA A 215 -1.04 27.95 -7.89
C ALA A 215 0.49 28.09 -8.06
N LYS A 216 1.28 27.30 -7.31
CA LYS A 216 2.76 27.36 -7.27
C LYS A 216 3.45 26.12 -7.85
N GLN A 217 2.76 24.98 -7.91
CA GLN A 217 3.30 23.70 -8.31
C GLN A 217 3.22 23.54 -9.82
N ALA A 218 4.15 22.73 -10.34
CA ALA A 218 4.33 22.48 -11.76
C ALA A 218 2.98 22.20 -12.45
N SER A 219 2.81 22.76 -13.65
CA SER A 219 1.65 22.47 -14.50
C SER A 219 1.56 21.00 -14.87
N GLU A 220 2.69 20.28 -14.81
CA GLU A 220 2.86 18.91 -15.24
C GLU A 220 3.40 18.03 -14.12
N TRP A 221 2.83 16.84 -14.01
CA TRP A 221 3.07 15.87 -12.96
C TRP A 221 3.30 14.50 -13.57
N LEU A 222 4.15 13.71 -12.95
CA LEU A 222 4.26 12.29 -13.23
C LEU A 222 3.48 11.51 -12.17
N ILE A 223 2.52 10.72 -12.62
CA ILE A 223 1.64 9.88 -11.80
C ILE A 223 2.10 8.44 -11.90
N PHE A 224 2.16 7.78 -10.76
CA PHE A 224 2.52 6.38 -10.60
C PHE A 224 1.31 5.63 -10.04
N LEU A 225 0.81 4.62 -10.76
CA LEU A 225 -0.30 3.79 -10.28
C LEU A 225 0.07 2.32 -10.20
N ASP A 226 -0.51 1.64 -9.23
CA ASP A 226 -0.42 0.19 -9.08
C ASP A 226 -1.28 -0.57 -10.10
N THR A 227 -1.33 -1.89 -9.99
CA THR A 227 -2.12 -2.78 -10.86
C THR A 227 -3.62 -2.52 -10.80
N GLN A 228 -4.11 -2.01 -9.66
CA GLN A 228 -5.52 -1.66 -9.43
C GLN A 228 -5.85 -0.21 -9.83
N LYS A 229 -4.90 0.50 -10.46
CA LYS A 229 -5.03 1.91 -10.85
C LYS A 229 -5.21 2.86 -9.66
N GLN A 230 -4.73 2.47 -8.48
CA GLN A 230 -4.65 3.35 -7.31
C GLN A 230 -3.34 4.12 -7.31
N PHE A 231 -3.36 5.34 -6.76
CA PHE A 231 -2.16 6.17 -6.67
C PHE A 231 -1.11 5.54 -5.76
N ILE A 232 0.10 5.36 -6.31
CA ILE A 232 1.33 5.12 -5.55
C ILE A 232 1.92 6.47 -5.13
N ALA A 233 2.11 7.35 -6.12
CA ALA A 233 2.64 8.69 -5.92
C ALA A 233 2.25 9.61 -7.08
N ALA A 234 2.24 10.92 -6.81
CA ALA A 234 2.29 11.97 -7.81
C ALA A 234 3.46 12.91 -7.47
N ARG A 235 4.29 13.21 -8.46
CA ARG A 235 5.46 14.09 -8.30
C ARG A 235 5.51 15.14 -9.41
N PRO A 236 5.89 16.39 -9.10
CA PRO A 236 6.11 17.40 -10.13
C PRO A 236 7.10 16.91 -11.18
N LEU A 237 6.81 17.15 -12.46
CA LEU A 237 7.63 16.62 -13.56
C LEU A 237 9.10 17.05 -13.47
N ALA A 238 9.35 18.26 -12.94
CA ALA A 238 10.69 18.79 -12.72
C ALA A 238 11.55 17.92 -11.78
N GLU A 239 10.94 17.37 -10.72
CA GLU A 239 11.62 16.53 -9.71
C GLU A 239 11.98 15.14 -10.24
N VAL A 240 11.29 14.69 -11.30
CA VAL A 240 11.38 13.33 -11.84
C VAL A 240 11.85 13.30 -13.29
N SER A 241 12.33 14.44 -13.80
CA SER A 241 12.82 14.57 -15.17
C SER A 241 13.91 13.54 -15.52
N ALA A 242 14.78 13.21 -14.56
CA ALA A 242 15.80 12.18 -14.71
C ALA A 242 15.21 10.76 -14.90
N LEU A 243 14.05 10.45 -14.31
CA LEU A 243 13.37 9.16 -14.50
C LEU A 243 12.72 9.02 -15.89
N LEU A 244 12.29 10.12 -16.51
CA LEU A 244 11.67 10.07 -17.83
C LEU A 244 12.63 9.49 -18.89
N ALA A 245 13.93 9.71 -18.71
CA ALA A 245 14.95 9.11 -19.57
C ALA A 245 14.99 7.57 -19.43
N GLU A 246 14.72 7.03 -18.24
CA GLU A 246 14.67 5.57 -17.98
C GLU A 246 13.41 4.93 -18.58
N LEU A 247 12.30 5.70 -18.67
CA LEU A 247 11.04 5.25 -19.27
C LEU A 247 11.09 5.16 -20.79
N GLY A 248 12.01 5.88 -21.45
CA GLY A 248 12.05 5.97 -22.90
C GLY A 248 10.83 6.72 -23.47
N PRO A 249 10.55 6.59 -24.79
CA PRO A 249 9.44 7.29 -25.42
C PRO A 249 8.09 6.81 -24.87
N ALA A 250 7.15 7.74 -24.68
CA ALA A 250 5.78 7.40 -24.29
C ALA A 250 5.12 6.46 -25.30
N GLU A 251 4.52 5.39 -24.79
CA GLU A 251 3.78 4.41 -25.58
C GLU A 251 2.41 4.96 -26.01
N TRP A 252 1.84 5.86 -25.20
CA TRP A 252 0.52 6.43 -25.40
C TRP A 252 0.56 7.96 -25.35
N SER A 253 -0.25 8.59 -26.19
CA SER A 253 -0.56 10.02 -26.13
C SER A 253 -2.06 10.23 -26.18
N PHE A 254 -2.54 11.27 -25.50
CA PHE A 254 -3.96 11.59 -25.44
C PHE A 254 -4.21 12.97 -26.06
N ASP A 255 -5.30 13.11 -26.82
CA ASP A 255 -5.76 14.41 -27.30
C ASP A 255 -6.47 15.21 -26.17
N LEU A 256 -6.89 16.43 -26.48
CA LEU A 256 -7.60 17.29 -25.52
C LEU A 256 -8.93 16.70 -25.03
N ASN A 257 -9.51 15.76 -25.78
CA ASN A 257 -10.76 15.08 -25.46
C ASN A 257 -10.51 13.72 -24.77
N GLY A 258 -9.25 13.34 -24.57
CA GLY A 258 -8.88 12.06 -23.98
C GLY A 258 -8.82 10.88 -24.95
N ASN A 259 -8.90 11.10 -26.25
CA ASN A 259 -8.76 10.01 -27.20
C ASN A 259 -7.29 9.58 -27.30
N LEU A 260 -7.06 8.28 -27.31
CA LEU A 260 -5.75 7.70 -27.60
C LEU A 260 -5.33 8.09 -29.02
N ILE A 261 -4.25 8.84 -29.10
CA ILE A 261 -3.56 9.14 -30.35
C ILE A 261 -2.48 8.08 -30.54
N ARG A 262 -2.62 7.28 -31.58
CA ARG A 262 -1.55 6.42 -32.06
C ARG A 262 -0.59 7.27 -32.90
N LYS A 263 0.68 7.34 -32.50
CA LYS A 263 1.75 7.94 -33.30
C LYS A 263 2.11 7.07 -34.48
#